data_AF-A0A7W8HWM3-F1
#
_entry.id   AF-A0A7W8HWM3-F1
#
_cell.length_a   1.000
_cell.length_b   1.000
_cell.length_c   1.000
_cell.angle_alpha   90.00
_cell.angle_beta   90.00
_cell.angle_gamma   90.00
#
_symmetry.space_group_name_H-M   'P 1'
#
loop_
_entity.id
_entity.type
_entity.pdbx_description
1 polymer ?
#
loop_
_entity_poly.entity_id
_entity_poly.type
_entity_poly.pdbx_seq_one_letter_code
_entity_poly.pdbx_strand_id
1 'polypeptide(L)' 'MLLPKEAVVELGVEKGSTLYMTRAPDGSMRISPYDDRIQEQIALGEKLMDEHRDVFRALAK' A
#
# COMPACT_ATOMS: atom_id res chain seq x y z
N MET A 1 -4.79 12.72 9.80
CA MET A 1 -3.36 12.41 9.67
C MET A 1 -2.65 13.66 9.20
N LEU A 2 -1.46 13.97 9.74
CA LEU A 2 -0.67 15.11 9.31
C LEU A 2 0.54 14.57 8.54
N LEU A 3 0.62 14.86 7.24
CA LEU A 3 1.74 14.46 6.40
C LEU A 3 2.77 15.60 6.36
N PRO A 4 4.08 15.28 6.37
CA PRO A 4 5.12 16.26 6.04
C PRO A 4 4.88 16.87 4.67
N LYS A 5 5.28 18.12 4.47
CA LYS A 5 5.05 18.84 3.20
C LYS A 5 5.71 18.12 2.02
N GLU A 6 6.87 17.53 2.26
CA GLU A 6 7.66 16.78 1.31
C GLU A 6 6.88 15.55 0.82
N ALA A 7 6.22 14.82 1.73
CA ALA A 7 5.40 13.67 1.39
C ALA A 7 4.15 14.06 0.59
N VAL A 8 3.54 15.22 0.90
CA VAL A 8 2.38 15.74 0.16
C VAL A 8 2.76 16.04 -1.30
N VAL A 9 3.91 16.68 -1.52
CA VAL A 9 4.43 16.98 -2.87
C VAL A 9 4.78 15.70 -3.63
N GLU A 10 5.52 14.78 -3.00
CA GLU A 10 5.96 13.55 -3.64
C GLU A 10 4.78 12.63 -4.01
N LEU A 11 3.76 12.56 -3.14
CA LEU A 11 2.55 11.79 -3.39
C LEU A 11 1.55 12.53 -4.28
N GLY A 12 1.76 13.82 -4.58
CA GLY A 12 0.83 14.63 -5.38
C GLY A 12 -0.58 14.74 -4.78
N VAL A 13 -0.69 14.74 -3.45
CA VAL A 13 -1.97 14.72 -2.73
C VAL A 13 -2.25 16.07 -2.08
N GLU A 14 -3.51 16.32 -1.71
CA GLU A 14 -3.93 17.55 -1.04
C GLU A 14 -4.84 17.27 0.15
N LYS A 15 -5.23 18.34 0.86
CA LYS A 15 -6.13 18.20 2.01
C LYS A 15 -7.48 17.67 1.53
N GLY A 16 -7.83 16.46 1.96
CA GLY A 16 -9.07 15.78 1.58
C GLY A 16 -8.86 14.64 0.58
N SER A 17 -7.65 14.45 0.07
CA SER A 17 -7.33 13.27 -0.75
C SER A 17 -7.42 11.98 0.07
N THR A 18 -7.92 10.93 -0.57
CA THR A 18 -7.89 9.57 -0.03
C THR A 18 -6.52 8.94 -0.29
N LEU A 19 -6.02 8.17 0.68
CA LEU A 19 -4.76 7.45 0.58
C LEU A 19 -5.00 5.97 0.89
N TYR A 20 -4.25 5.10 0.24
CA TYR A 20 -4.18 3.69 0.59
C TYR A 20 -3.02 3.44 1.54
N MET A 21 -3.26 2.55 2.50
CA MET A 21 -2.26 2.06 3.43
C MET A 21 -2.19 0.54 3.31
N THR A 22 -1.02 0.01 3.00
CA THR A 22 -0.81 -1.43 2.86
C THR A 22 0.34 -1.88 3.76
N ARG A 23 0.17 -3.06 4.38
CA ARG A 23 1.23 -3.67 5.19
C ARG A 23 2.11 -4.51 4.28
N ALA A 24 3.41 -4.23 4.32
CA ALA A 24 4.41 -5.03 3.64
C ALA A 24 4.79 -6.27 4.48
N PRO A 25 5.32 -7.34 3.84
CA PRO A 25 5.75 -8.55 4.54
C PRO A 25 6.86 -8.33 5.58
N ASP A 26 7.69 -7.30 5.39
CA ASP A 26 8.72 -6.86 6.35
C ASP A 26 8.15 -6.11 7.57
N GLY A 27 6.83 -5.96 7.65
CA GLY A 27 6.12 -5.25 8.72
C GLY A 27 6.06 -3.73 8.50
N SER A 28 6.66 -3.19 7.45
CA SER A 28 6.56 -1.78 7.12
C SER A 28 5.15 -1.41 6.63
N MET A 29 4.78 -0.15 6.83
CA MET A 29 3.54 0.40 6.30
C MET A 29 3.87 1.24 5.07
N ARG A 30 3.22 0.95 3.94
CA ARG A 30 3.34 1.73 2.71
C ARG A 30 2.11 2.59 2.54
N ILE A 31 2.33 3.82 2.07
CA ILE A 31 1.27 4.78 1.78
C ILE A 31 1.35 5.12 0.30
N SER A 32 0.22 5.09 -0.39
CA SER A 32 0.11 5.50 -1.79
C SER A 32 -1.13 6.38 -2.01
N PRO A 33 -1.11 7.26 -3.02
CA PRO A 33 -2.30 8.00 -3.43
C PRO A 33 -3.42 7.05 -3.82
N TYR A 34 -4.67 7.46 -3.59
CA TYR A 34 -5.82 6.72 -4.10
C TYR A 34 -5.90 6.86 -5.61
N ASP A 35 -5.91 5.73 -6.32
CA ASP A 35 -6.15 5.61 -7.76
C ASP A 35 -7.10 4.43 -7.95
N ASP A 36 -8.25 4.66 -8.59
CA ASP A 36 -9.29 3.65 -8.83
C ASP A 36 -8.75 2.43 -9.59
N ARG A 37 -7.74 2.63 -10.45
CA ARG A 37 -7.08 1.55 -11.21
C ARG A 37 -6.22 0.65 -10.34
N ILE A 38 -5.72 1.19 -9.22
CA ILE A 38 -4.84 0.47 -8.30
C ILE A 38 -5.66 -0.37 -7.31
N GLN A 39 -6.92 -0.01 -7.03
CA GLN A 39 -7.78 -0.75 -6.11
C GLN A 39 -7.95 -2.22 -6.51
N GLU A 40 -8.17 -2.50 -7.79
CA GLU A 40 -8.33 -3.86 -8.31
C GLU A 40 -7.04 -4.69 -8.17
N GLN A 41 -5.89 -4.05 -8.42
CA GLN A 41 -4.59 -4.70 -8.26
C GLN A 41 -4.25 -4.98 -6.79
N ILE A 42 -4.60 -4.07 -5.88
CA ILE A 42 -4.43 -4.29 -4.44
C ILE A 42 -5.30 -5.45 -3.97
N ALA A 43 -6.59 -5.48 -4.34
CA ALA A 43 -7.50 -6.56 -3.96
C ALA A 43 -7.02 -7.92 -4.46
N LEU A 44 -6.50 -7.97 -5.70
CA LEU A 44 -5.89 -9.18 -6.26
C LEU A 44 -4.62 -9.58 -5.50
N GLY A 45 -3.77 -8.61 -5.16
CA GLY A 45 -2.53 -8.82 -4.39
C GLY A 45 -2.79 -9.34 -2.98
N GLU A 46 -3.78 -8.78 -2.26
CA GLU A 46 -4.17 -9.25 -0.93
C GLU A 46 -4.68 -10.69 -0.97
N LYS A 47 -5.55 -11.01 -1.93
CA LYS A 47 -6.04 -12.39 -2.13
C LYS A 47 -4.88 -13.36 -2.39
N LEU A 48 -3.92 -12.97 -3.22
CA LEU A 48 -2.73 -13.77 -3.52
C LEU A 48 -1.84 -13.98 -2.28
N MET A 49 -1.65 -12.92 -1.48
CA MET A 49 -0.89 -12.99 -0.23
C MET A 49 -1.55 -13.90 0.81
N ASP A 50 -2.88 -13.88 0.90
CA ASP A 50 -3.65 -14.78 1.77
C ASP A 50 -3.58 -16.23 1.30
N GLU A 51 -3.73 -16.49 -0.01
CA GLU A 51 -3.70 -17.83 -0.59
C GLU A 51 -2.30 -18.46 -0.52
N HIS A 52 -1.24 -17.66 -0.70
CA HIS A 52 0.14 -18.14 -0.76
C HIS A 52 1.00 -17.65 0.40
N ARG A 53 0.39 -17.45 1.57
CA ARG A 53 1.05 -16.91 2.76
C ARG A 53 2.36 -17.62 3.11
N ASP A 54 2.36 -18.95 3.05
CA ASP A 54 3.53 -19.77 3.40
C ASP A 54 4.64 -19.67 2.34
N VAL A 55 4.28 -19.55 1.06
CA VAL A 55 5.21 -19.37 -0.05
C VAL A 55 5.87 -18.00 0.03
N PHE A 56 5.09 -16.94 0.23
CA PHE A 56 5.62 -15.59 0.40
C PHE A 56 6.50 -15.49 1.65
N ARG A 57 6.15 -16.18 2.73
CA ARG A 57 6.99 -16.26 3.95
C ARG A 57 8.31 -16.98 3.70
N ALA A 58 8.33 -17.99 2.83
CA ALA A 58 9.56 -18.67 2.44
C ALA A 58 10.44 -17.84 1.49
N LEU A 59 9.83 -17.00 0.65
CA LEU A 59 10.52 -16.09 -0.28
C LEU A 59 11.07 -14.82 0.39
N ALA A 60 10.56 -14.44 1.55
CA ALA A 60 11.04 -13.28 2.32
C ALA A 60 12.32 -13.58 3.14
N LYS A 61 13.01 -14.68 2.85
CA LYS A 61 14.22 -15.14 3.54
C LYS A 61 15.50 -14.79 2.79
#